data_AF-A0ABD0NXJ2-F1
#
_entry.id   AF-A0ABD0NXJ2-F1
#
_cell.length_a   1.000
_cell.length_b   1.000
_cell.length_c   1.000
_cell.angle_alpha   90.00
_cell.angle_beta   90.00
_cell.angle_gamma   90.00
#
_symmetry.space_group_name_H-M   'P 1'
#
loop_
_entity.id
_entity.type
_entity.pdbx_description
1 polymer ?
#
loop_
_entity_poly.entity_id
_entity_poly.type
_entity_poly.pdbx_seq_one_letter_code
_entity_poly.pdbx_strand_id
1 'polypeptide(L)'
;NQEEAAGLSQALSCIRELLCSVDQQVLELERTQRLQEIRSRVDPRAEAKLRSGALFRPAELLRRQLIHEGTLLWKTPSSRLK
;
A
#
# COMPACT_ATOMS: atom_id res chain seq x y z
N ASN A 1 3.44 -45.10 5.62
CA ASN A 1 3.79 -45.10 7.06
C ASN A 1 3.11 -43.89 7.72
N GLN A 2 2.59 -43.96 8.96
CA GLN A 2 1.84 -42.81 9.55
C GLN A 2 2.75 -41.59 9.81
N GLU A 3 3.99 -41.83 10.23
CA GLU A 3 4.99 -40.78 10.49
C GLU A 3 5.36 -40.02 9.21
N GLU A 4 5.53 -40.72 8.09
CA GLU A 4 5.78 -40.11 6.78
C GLU A 4 4.62 -39.21 6.33
N ALA A 5 3.37 -39.66 6.53
CA ALA A 5 2.19 -38.87 6.16
C ALA A 5 2.07 -37.59 7.01
N ALA A 6 2.40 -37.65 8.30
CA ALA A 6 2.46 -36.49 9.17
C ALA A 6 3.57 -35.51 8.74
N GLY A 7 4.76 -36.02 8.42
CA GLY A 7 5.88 -35.23 7.92
C GLY A 7 5.55 -34.50 6.62
N LEU A 8 4.92 -35.18 5.66
CA LEU A 8 4.47 -34.56 4.40
C LEU A 8 3.41 -33.48 4.63
N SER A 9 2.47 -33.70 5.54
CA SER A 9 1.42 -32.73 5.88
C SER A 9 2.03 -31.47 6.50
N GLN A 10 3.00 -31.63 7.40
CA GLN A 10 3.73 -30.51 8.01
C GLN A 10 4.52 -29.73 6.96
N ALA A 11 5.28 -30.41 6.11
CA ALA A 11 6.06 -29.78 5.05
C ALA A 11 5.17 -28.96 4.10
N LEU A 12 4.00 -29.50 3.75
CA LEU A 12 3.02 -28.81 2.92
C LEU A 12 2.43 -27.56 3.60
N SER A 13 2.19 -27.59 4.92
CA SER A 13 1.78 -26.38 5.67
C SER A 13 2.86 -25.32 5.61
N CYS A 14 4.11 -25.68 5.91
CA CYS A 14 5.24 -24.75 5.90
C CYS A 14 5.45 -24.12 4.53
N ILE A 15 5.30 -24.89 3.43
CA ILE A 15 5.41 -24.34 2.07
C ILE A 15 4.28 -23.33 1.80
N ARG A 16 3.05 -23.62 2.21
CA ARG A 16 1.93 -22.66 2.03
C ARG A 16 2.14 -21.39 2.83
N GLU A 17 2.55 -21.51 4.08
CA GLU A 17 2.85 -20.35 4.94
C GLU A 17 3.97 -19.49 4.35
N LEU A 18 5.02 -20.13 3.83
CA LEU A 18 6.11 -19.43 3.14
C LEU A 18 5.60 -18.67 1.91
N LEU A 19 4.80 -19.32 1.05
CA LEU A 19 4.25 -18.68 -0.14
C LEU A 19 3.37 -17.49 0.23
N CYS A 20 2.46 -17.64 1.19
CA CYS A 20 1.63 -16.54 1.67
C CYS A 20 2.46 -15.37 2.23
N SER A 21 3.56 -15.67 2.93
CA SER A 21 4.48 -14.64 3.45
C SER A 21 5.22 -13.90 2.33
N VAL A 22 5.66 -14.64 1.30
CA VAL A 22 6.31 -14.05 0.13
C VAL A 22 5.34 -13.16 -0.65
N ASP A 23 4.12 -13.63 -0.90
CA ASP A 23 3.08 -12.85 -1.59
C ASP A 23 2.81 -11.52 -0.87
N GLN A 24 2.72 -11.56 0.46
CA GLN A 24 2.51 -10.37 1.27
C GLN A 24 3.70 -9.39 1.18
N GLN A 25 4.94 -9.89 1.21
CA GLN A 25 6.14 -9.05 1.08
C GLN A 25 6.24 -8.41 -0.31
N VAL A 26 5.92 -9.16 -1.37
CA VAL A 26 5.88 -8.63 -2.73
C VAL A 26 4.85 -7.51 -2.84
N LEU A 27 3.63 -7.73 -2.35
CA LEU A 27 2.57 -6.72 -2.34
C LEU A 27 2.99 -5.44 -1.59
N GLU A 28 3.67 -5.57 -0.45
CA GLU A 28 4.17 -4.43 0.33
C GLU A 28 5.25 -3.66 -0.42
N LEU A 29 6.18 -4.36 -1.08
CA LEU A 29 7.22 -3.74 -1.89
C LEU A 29 6.64 -3.01 -3.10
N GLU A 30 5.70 -3.61 -3.82
CA GLU A 30 5.01 -2.98 -4.96
C GLU A 30 4.25 -1.72 -4.53
N ARG A 31 3.50 -1.79 -3.42
CA ARG A 31 2.79 -0.63 -2.85
C ARG A 31 3.75 0.47 -2.41
N THR A 32 4.88 0.10 -1.83
CA THR A 32 5.93 1.04 -1.40
C THR A 32 6.55 1.74 -2.59
N GLN A 33 6.95 0.98 -3.62
CA GLN A 33 7.47 1.53 -4.87
C GLN A 33 6.46 2.47 -5.51
N ARG A 34 5.19 2.06 -5.61
CA ARG A 34 4.15 2.88 -6.19
C ARG A 34 3.93 4.19 -5.43
N LEU A 35 3.97 4.15 -4.09
CA LEU A 35 3.87 5.34 -3.26
C LEU A 35 5.04 6.32 -3.48
N GLN A 36 6.25 5.79 -3.70
CA GLN A 36 7.42 6.61 -4.03
C GLN A 36 7.29 7.30 -5.40
N GLU A 37 6.72 6.62 -6.38
CA GLU A 37 6.40 7.20 -7.70
C GLU A 37 5.34 8.30 -7.61
N ILE A 38 4.29 8.09 -6.81
CA ILE A 38 3.28 9.13 -6.56
C ILE A 38 3.97 10.34 -5.92
N ARG A 39 4.74 10.13 -4.85
CA ARG A 39 5.47 11.19 -4.15
C ARG A 39 6.39 11.96 -5.07
N SER A 40 7.12 11.30 -5.99
CA SER A 40 8.06 11.98 -6.88
C SER A 40 7.39 12.88 -7.93
N ARG A 41 6.10 12.65 -8.21
CA ARG A 41 5.29 13.47 -9.12
C ARG A 41 4.56 14.62 -8.42
N VAL A 42 4.44 14.58 -7.09
CA VAL A 42 3.80 15.63 -6.30
C VAL A 42 4.76 16.82 -6.15
N ASP A 43 4.24 18.05 -6.27
CA ASP A 43 5.01 19.27 -6.00
C ASP A 43 5.58 19.22 -4.55
N PRO A 44 6.91 19.30 -4.37
CA PRO A 44 7.55 19.26 -3.04
C PRO A 44 7.06 20.35 -2.08
N ARG A 45 6.51 21.46 -2.60
CA ARG A 45 5.99 22.59 -1.82
C ARG A 45 4.49 22.47 -1.55
N ALA A 46 3.80 21.45 -2.08
CA ALA A 46 2.39 21.25 -1.83
C ALA A 46 2.13 21.00 -0.34
N GLU A 47 1.06 21.59 0.18
CA GLU A 47 0.60 21.36 1.54
C GLU A 47 -0.92 21.18 1.55
N ALA A 48 -1.40 20.25 2.38
CA ALA A 48 -2.82 20.05 2.62
C ALA A 48 -3.12 20.20 4.11
N LYS A 49 -4.12 21.01 4.46
CA LYS A 49 -4.56 21.17 5.84
C LYS A 49 -5.49 20.03 6.23
N LEU A 50 -5.09 19.25 7.23
CA LEU A 50 -5.90 18.17 7.79
C LEU A 50 -7.00 18.75 8.70
N ARG A 51 -8.04 17.95 8.95
CA ARG A 51 -9.11 18.31 9.90
C ARG A 51 -8.59 18.56 11.32
N SER A 52 -7.49 17.89 11.69
CA SER A 52 -6.78 18.11 12.95
C SER A 52 -6.05 19.46 13.03
N GLY A 53 -6.03 20.25 11.94
CA GLY A 53 -5.28 21.49 11.84
C GLY A 53 -3.81 21.31 11.45
N ALA A 54 -3.29 20.07 11.50
CA ALA A 54 -1.95 19.75 11.05
C ALA A 54 -1.80 19.93 9.53
N LEU A 55 -0.59 20.29 9.10
CA LEU A 55 -0.22 20.35 7.69
C LEU A 55 0.30 18.97 7.25
N PHE A 56 -0.17 18.53 6.09
CA PHE A 56 0.29 17.32 5.42
C PHE A 56 1.10 17.72 4.19
N ARG A 57 2.34 17.24 4.09
CA ARG A 57 3.22 17.49 2.95
C ARG A 57 3.58 16.16 2.27
N PRO A 58 4.28 16.19 1.12
CA PRO A 58 4.70 14.98 0.44
C PRO A 58 5.64 14.09 1.26
N ALA A 59 6.39 14.67 2.21
CA ALA A 59 7.30 13.90 3.07
C ALA A 59 6.55 12.92 4.00
N GLU A 60 5.33 13.28 4.42
CA GLU A 60 4.47 12.49 5.29
C GLU A 60 3.96 11.22 4.60
N LEU A 61 3.95 11.17 3.25
CA LEU A 61 3.61 9.94 2.50
C LEU A 61 4.53 8.78 2.85
N LEU A 62 5.81 9.04 3.16
CA LEU A 62 6.79 7.98 3.49
C LEU A 62 6.52 7.28 4.81
N ARG A 63 5.65 7.85 5.65
CA ARG A 63 5.27 7.29 6.95
C ARG A 63 3.93 6.55 6.86
N ARG A 64 3.47 6.24 5.64
CA ARG A 64 2.16 5.67 5.32
C ARG A 64 2.31 4.53 4.32
N GLN A 65 1.25 3.74 4.16
CA GLN A 65 1.15 2.67 3.16
C GLN A 65 0.09 3.01 2.12
N LEU A 66 0.35 2.68 0.87
CA LEU A 66 -0.63 2.79 -0.21
C LEU A 66 -1.61 1.62 -0.11
N ILE A 67 -2.89 1.92 0.12
CA ILE A 67 -3.94 0.89 0.20
C ILE A 67 -4.70 0.80 -1.12
N HIS A 68 -5.04 1.94 -1.70
CA HIS A 68 -5.77 2.05 -2.96
C HIS A 68 -5.27 3.26 -3.78
N GLU A 69 -5.31 3.13 -5.10
CA GLU A 69 -5.22 4.26 -6.01
C GLU A 69 -6.31 4.18 -7.09
N GLY A 70 -6.65 5.32 -7.68
CA GLY A 70 -7.61 5.40 -8.76
C GLY A 70 -7.85 6.86 -9.14
N THR A 71 -8.21 7.09 -10.40
CA THR A 71 -8.60 8.43 -10.86
C THR A 71 -10.03 8.70 -10.43
N LEU A 72 -10.27 9.88 -9.84
CA LEU A 72 -11.59 10.30 -9.37
C LEU A 72 -11.90 11.71 -9.85
N LEU A 73 -13.18 11.98 -10.11
CA LEU A 73 -13.68 13.32 -10.37
C LEU A 73 -14.11 13.96 -9.05
N TRP A 74 -13.37 14.97 -8.60
CA TRP A 74 -13.69 15.69 -7.37
C TRP A 74 -14.49 16.97 -7.65
N LYS A 75 -15.75 17.03 -7.18
CA LYS A 75 -16.55 18.26 -7.25
C LYS A 75 -16.16 19.21 -6.12
N THR A 76 -15.54 20.33 -6.45
CA THR A 76 -15.36 21.44 -5.50
C THR A 76 -16.60 22.37 -5.54
N PRO A 77 -16.88 23.14 -4.48
CA PRO A 77 -17.97 24.13 -4.47
C PRO A 77 -17.91 25.15 -5.62
N SER A 78 -16.70 25.37 -6.17
CA SER A 78 -16.44 26.25 -7.30
C SER A 78 -16.42 25.56 -8.67
N SER A 79 -16.57 24.24 -8.74
CA SER A 79 -16.45 23.47 -9.99
C SER A 79 -17.81 23.28 -10.66
N ARG A 80 -18.02 23.92 -11.82
CA ARG A 80 -19.03 23.52 -12.80
C ARG A 80 -18.45 22.39 -13.63
N LEU A 81 -18.87 21.16 -13.35
CA LEU A 81 -18.58 20.02 -14.22
C LEU A 81 -19.18 20.28 -15.60
N LYS A 82 -18.37 20.14 -16.65
CA LYS A 82 -18.86 19.91 -18.01
C LYS A 82 -19.01 18.40 -18.23
#